data_AF-A0A7S2KXZ7-F1
#
_entry.id   AF-A0A7S2KXZ7-F1
#
_cell.length_a   1.000
_cell.length_b   1.000
_cell.length_c   1.000
_cell.angle_alpha   90.00
_cell.angle_beta   90.00
_cell.angle_gamma   90.00
#
_symmetry.space_group_name_H-M   'P 1'
#
loop_
_entity.id
_entity.type
_entity.pdbx_description
1 polymer ?
#
loop_
_entity_poly.entity_id
_entity_poly.type
_entity_poly.pdbx_seq_one_letter_code
_entity_poly.pdbx_strand_id
1 'polypeptide(L)'
;RCAAMQPPAGLDQLLQTDHQLGKQVYFAVQSSAVVKEFFTVVTLSGDEAFWFSAPLVLLVGHVLTGLGPKDTLGFLTELQGDIFMSCIVETSLKFCFQRTRPTYASQSTFYALPGEWWTFPSGHAMRAAFLSWRL
;
A
#
# COMPACT_ATOMS: atom_id res chain seq x y z
N ARG A 1 26.83 2.19 21.29
CA ARG A 1 27.62 1.86 20.08
C ARG A 1 27.17 0.48 19.64
N CYS A 2 26.12 0.40 18.82
CA CYS A 2 25.67 -0.88 18.28
C CYS A 2 26.73 -1.37 17.29
N ALA A 3 27.20 -2.60 17.48
CA ALA A 3 28.11 -3.23 16.54
C ALA A 3 27.46 -3.19 15.15
N ALA A 4 28.17 -2.63 14.17
CA ALA A 4 27.75 -2.68 12.78
C ALA A 4 27.79 -4.16 12.38
N MET A 5 26.61 -4.82 12.40
CA MET A 5 26.45 -6.12 11.76
C MET A 5 26.89 -5.94 10.31
N GLN A 6 27.91 -6.69 9.90
CA GLN A 6 28.26 -6.74 8.50
C GLN A 6 27.03 -7.25 7.73
N PRO A 7 26.64 -6.56 6.65
CA PRO A 7 25.50 -7.00 5.86
C PRO A 7 25.75 -8.44 5.40
N PRO A 8 24.71 -9.30 5.42
CA PRO A 8 24.84 -10.67 4.96
C PRO A 8 25.37 -10.70 3.52
N ALA A 9 26.26 -11.66 3.24
CA ALA A 9 26.83 -11.84 1.92
C ALA A 9 25.71 -11.95 0.87
N GLY A 10 25.75 -11.11 -0.17
CA GLY A 10 24.75 -11.07 -1.25
C GLY A 10 23.63 -10.03 -1.08
N LEU A 11 23.53 -9.34 0.06
CA LEU A 11 22.55 -8.26 0.23
C LEU A 11 22.76 -7.12 -0.78
N ASP A 12 24.01 -6.73 -1.02
CA ASP A 12 24.33 -5.66 -1.97
C ASP A 12 23.94 -6.04 -3.40
N GLN A 13 24.17 -7.30 -3.79
CA GLN A 13 23.78 -7.81 -5.10
C GLN A 13 22.26 -7.85 -5.26
N LEU A 14 21.53 -8.24 -4.21
CA LEU A 14 20.07 -8.23 -4.19
C LEU A 14 19.52 -6.79 -4.31
N LEU A 15 20.07 -5.84 -3.55
CA LEU A 15 19.67 -4.43 -3.61
C LEU A 15 19.95 -3.80 -4.98
N GLN A 16 21.08 -4.12 -5.59
CA GLN A 16 21.40 -3.67 -6.95
C GLN A 16 20.44 -4.25 -7.99
N THR A 17 20.12 -5.55 -7.87
CA THR A 17 19.19 -6.23 -8.78
C THR A 17 17.79 -5.64 -8.66
N ASP A 18 17.29 -5.46 -7.43
CA ASP A 18 15.99 -4.81 -7.15
C ASP A 18 15.94 -3.38 -7.72
N HIS A 19 17.01 -2.60 -7.54
CA HIS A 19 17.10 -1.25 -8.09
C HIS A 19 17.04 -1.24 -9.63
N GLN A 20 17.79 -2.13 -10.28
CA GLN A 20 17.83 -2.21 -11.74
C GLN A 20 16.49 -2.67 -12.31
N LEU A 21 15.87 -3.70 -11.73
CA LEU A 21 14.56 -4.18 -12.13
C LEU A 21 13.49 -3.10 -11.95
N GLY A 22 13.45 -2.45 -10.78
CA GLY A 22 12.51 -1.37 -10.51
C GLY A 22 12.66 -0.21 -11.50
N LYS A 23 13.90 0.15 -11.86
CA LYS A 23 14.19 1.18 -12.86
C LYS A 23 13.71 0.76 -14.26
N GLN A 24 13.96 -0.47 -14.67
CA GLN A 24 13.49 -0.99 -15.97
C GLN A 24 11.96 -0.98 -16.06
N VAL A 25 11.27 -1.47 -15.04
CA VAL A 25 9.80 -1.47 -14.97
C VAL A 25 9.25 -0.04 -15.01
N TYR A 26 9.86 0.87 -14.24
CA TYR A 26 9.45 2.27 -14.23
C TYR A 26 9.50 2.90 -15.63
N PHE A 27 10.63 2.75 -16.35
CA PHE A 27 10.75 3.29 -17.70
C PHE A 27 9.84 2.60 -18.72
N ALA A 28 9.62 1.29 -18.58
CA ALA A 28 8.68 0.57 -19.43
C ALA A 28 7.26 1.11 -19.27
N VAL A 29 6.80 1.36 -18.04
CA VAL A 29 5.47 1.93 -17.77
C VAL A 29 5.37 3.38 -18.27
N GLN A 30 6.42 4.20 -18.11
CA GLN A 30 6.42 5.59 -18.57
C GLN A 30 6.51 5.72 -20.10
N SER A 31 6.90 4.66 -20.82
CA SER A 31 7.08 4.70 -22.28
C SER A 31 5.78 4.89 -23.06
N SER A 32 4.62 4.59 -22.45
CA SER A 32 3.30 4.71 -23.08
C SER A 32 2.32 5.39 -22.15
N ALA A 33 1.65 6.43 -22.66
CA ALA A 33 0.62 7.15 -21.91
C ALA A 33 -0.53 6.23 -21.48
N VAL A 34 -0.97 5.31 -22.36
CA VAL A 34 -2.07 4.38 -22.05
C VAL A 34 -1.67 3.43 -20.92
N VAL A 35 -0.46 2.90 -20.96
CA VAL A 35 0.06 2.00 -19.92
C VAL A 35 0.18 2.74 -18.59
N LYS A 36 0.70 3.96 -18.62
CA LYS A 36 0.79 4.83 -17.44
C LYS A 36 -0.57 5.09 -16.82
N GLU A 37 -1.56 5.52 -17.59
CA GLU A 37 -2.92 5.79 -17.08
C GLU A 37 -3.56 4.54 -16.49
N PHE A 38 -3.41 3.40 -17.17
CA PHE A 38 -3.87 2.12 -16.65
C PHE A 38 -3.27 1.80 -15.27
N PHE A 39 -1.95 1.90 -15.12
CA PHE A 39 -1.28 1.67 -13.84
C PHE A 39 -1.60 2.73 -12.79
N THR A 40 -1.88 3.97 -13.18
CA THR A 40 -2.39 5.01 -12.27
C THR A 40 -3.74 4.61 -11.72
N VAL A 41 -4.69 4.17 -12.56
CA VAL A 41 -6.02 3.70 -12.11
C VAL A 41 -5.89 2.49 -11.19
N VAL A 42 -5.05 1.52 -11.55
CA VAL A 42 -4.77 0.35 -10.70
C VAL A 42 -4.17 0.78 -9.36
N THR A 43 -3.26 1.75 -9.35
CA THR A 43 -2.67 2.27 -8.11
C THR A 43 -3.74 2.96 -7.26
N LEU A 44 -4.56 3.84 -7.84
CA LEU A 44 -5.66 4.51 -7.14
C LEU A 44 -6.67 3.51 -6.56
N SER A 45 -6.88 2.36 -7.20
CA SER A 45 -7.75 1.31 -6.67
C SER A 45 -7.21 0.63 -5.40
N GLY A 46 -5.90 0.71 -5.14
CA GLY A 46 -5.25 0.19 -3.93
C GLY A 46 -4.97 1.26 -2.85
N ASP A 47 -5.42 2.49 -3.10
CA ASP A 47 -5.15 3.65 -2.26
C ASP A 47 -5.90 3.55 -0.92
N GLU A 48 -5.21 3.86 0.16
CA GLU A 48 -5.78 3.82 1.50
C GLU A 48 -6.98 4.77 1.65
N ALA A 49 -6.98 5.96 1.05
CA ALA A 49 -8.09 6.90 1.18
C ALA A 49 -9.38 6.30 0.61
N PHE A 50 -9.29 5.56 -0.49
CA PHE A 50 -10.43 4.85 -1.06
C PHE A 50 -10.93 3.75 -0.10
N TRP A 51 -10.03 2.88 0.36
CA TRP A 51 -10.39 1.74 1.22
C TRP A 51 -10.81 2.14 2.64
N PHE A 52 -10.37 3.29 3.16
CA PHE A 52 -10.87 3.83 4.43
C PHE A 52 -12.24 4.50 4.29
N SER A 53 -12.46 5.23 3.20
CA SER A 53 -13.68 6.01 3.04
C SER A 53 -14.85 5.17 2.54
N ALA A 54 -14.64 4.23 1.61
CA ALA A 54 -15.73 3.50 0.98
C ALA A 54 -16.54 2.63 1.96
N PRO A 55 -15.93 1.75 2.79
CA PRO A 55 -16.70 0.94 3.74
C PRO A 55 -17.37 1.80 4.81
N LEU A 56 -16.71 2.88 5.26
CA LEU A 56 -17.25 3.81 6.24
C LEU A 56 -18.49 4.56 5.71
N VAL A 57 -18.43 5.07 4.47
CA VAL A 57 -19.57 5.75 3.84
C VAL A 57 -20.74 4.77 3.64
N LEU A 58 -20.46 3.54 3.22
CA LEU A 58 -21.49 2.51 3.08
C LEU A 58 -22.10 2.13 4.44
N LEU A 59 -21.30 2.02 5.49
CA LEU A 59 -21.74 1.73 6.85
C LEU A 59 -22.67 2.84 7.37
N VAL A 60 -22.22 4.09 7.28
CA VAL A 60 -23.00 5.26 7.71
C VAL A 60 -24.29 5.37 6.90
N GLY A 61 -24.21 5.20 5.57
CA GLY A 61 -25.37 5.23 4.69
C GLY A 61 -26.40 4.15 5.05
N HIS A 62 -25.95 2.93 5.33
CA HIS A 62 -26.82 1.84 5.75
C HIS A 62 -27.49 2.12 7.10
N VAL A 63 -26.75 2.63 8.08
CA VAL A 63 -27.29 3.00 9.41
C VAL A 63 -28.32 4.13 9.31
N LEU A 64 -28.05 5.16 8.49
CA LEU A 64 -28.93 6.32 8.37
C LEU A 64 -30.20 6.02 7.57
N THR A 65 -30.12 5.18 6.55
CA THR A 65 -31.26 4.89 5.66
C THR A 65 -32.03 3.62 6.05
N GLY A 66 -31.40 2.71 6.79
CA GLY A 66 -31.93 1.38 7.07
C GLY A 66 -32.03 0.49 5.82
N LEU A 67 -31.43 0.89 4.70
CA LEU A 67 -31.52 0.18 3.43
C LEU A 67 -30.35 -0.79 3.25
N GLY A 68 -30.68 -2.08 3.14
CA GLY A 68 -29.76 -3.13 2.69
C GLY A 68 -29.93 -4.45 3.46
N PRO A 69 -29.19 -5.49 3.08
CA PRO A 69 -29.17 -6.77 3.80
C PRO A 69 -28.65 -6.59 5.23
N LYS A 70 -29.22 -7.30 6.20
CA LYS A 70 -28.81 -7.24 7.62
C LYS A 70 -27.34 -7.65 7.84
N ASP A 71 -26.82 -8.55 7.01
CA ASP A 71 -25.47 -9.06 7.12
C ASP A 71 -24.40 -8.04 6.65
N THR A 72 -24.83 -6.99 5.94
CA THR A 72 -23.94 -5.96 5.38
C THR A 72 -23.19 -5.18 6.47
N LEU A 73 -23.85 -4.90 7.60
CA LEU A 73 -23.24 -4.14 8.70
C LEU A 73 -22.08 -4.90 9.34
N GLY A 74 -22.28 -6.21 9.58
CA GLY A 74 -21.24 -7.07 10.14
C GLY A 74 -20.04 -7.15 9.21
N PHE A 75 -20.29 -7.45 7.93
CA PHE A 75 -19.24 -7.52 6.91
C PHE A 75 -18.46 -6.20 6.76
N LEU A 76 -19.14 -5.05 6.64
CA LEU A 76 -18.47 -3.76 6.49
C LEU A 76 -17.64 -3.39 7.73
N THR A 77 -18.12 -3.73 8.92
CA THR A 77 -17.40 -3.49 10.18
C THR A 77 -16.14 -4.36 10.26
N GLU A 78 -16.26 -5.64 9.92
CA GLU A 78 -15.11 -6.56 9.85
C GLU A 78 -14.10 -6.09 8.81
N LEU A 79 -14.56 -5.76 7.60
CA LEU A 79 -13.71 -5.26 6.51
C LEU A 79 -12.97 -3.98 6.90
N GLN A 80 -13.65 -3.06 7.58
CA GLN A 80 -13.02 -1.84 8.09
C GLN A 80 -11.93 -2.16 9.12
N GLY A 81 -12.20 -3.07 10.06
CA GLY A 81 -11.23 -3.53 11.06
C GLY A 81 -10.01 -4.20 10.43
N ASP A 82 -10.24 -5.06 9.44
CA ASP A 82 -9.24 -5.75 8.64
C ASP A 82 -8.31 -4.75 7.92
N ILE A 83 -8.86 -3.69 7.32
CA ILE A 83 -8.10 -2.61 6.68
C ILE A 83 -7.26 -1.84 7.72
N PHE A 84 -7.83 -1.49 8.87
CA PHE A 84 -7.09 -0.83 9.95
C PHE A 84 -5.91 -1.67 10.44
N MET A 85 -6.13 -2.97 10.66
CA MET A 85 -5.08 -3.88 11.10
C MET A 85 -3.96 -3.99 10.05
N SER A 86 -4.31 -4.08 8.77
CA SER A 86 -3.33 -4.03 7.68
C SER A 86 -2.50 -2.74 7.74
N CYS A 87 -3.12 -1.58 7.95
CA CYS A 87 -2.38 -0.31 8.05
C CYS A 87 -1.46 -0.24 9.28
N ILE A 88 -1.89 -0.78 10.43
CA ILE A 88 -1.05 -0.85 11.63
C ILE A 88 0.19 -1.72 11.37
N VAL A 89 0.00 -2.90 10.77
CA VAL A 89 1.10 -3.80 10.40
C VAL A 89 2.03 -3.13 9.39
N GLU A 90 1.49 -2.52 8.33
CA GLU A 90 2.27 -1.80 7.33
C GLU A 90 3.12 -0.70 7.98
N THR A 91 2.49 0.14 8.78
CA THR A 91 3.13 1.28 9.45
C THR A 91 4.24 0.80 10.38
N SER A 92 3.97 -0.25 11.17
CA SER A 92 4.95 -0.85 12.08
C SER A 92 6.17 -1.38 11.32
N LEU A 93 5.95 -2.12 10.24
CA LEU A 93 7.03 -2.65 9.41
C LEU A 93 7.82 -1.51 8.74
N LYS A 94 7.15 -0.47 8.26
CA LYS A 94 7.81 0.73 7.71
C LYS A 94 8.71 1.41 8.74
N PHE A 95 8.25 1.55 9.98
CA PHE A 95 9.06 2.08 11.07
C PHE A 95 10.23 1.18 11.47
N CYS A 96 10.11 -0.15 11.32
CA CYS A 96 11.18 -1.09 11.59
C CYS A 96 12.26 -1.09 10.50
N PHE A 97 11.85 -1.13 9.23
CA PHE A 97 12.79 -1.28 8.11
C PHE A 97 13.35 0.05 7.61
N GLN A 98 12.56 1.12 7.67
CA GLN A 98 12.95 2.48 7.28
C GLN A 98 13.62 2.57 5.89
N ARG A 99 13.26 1.68 4.97
CA ARG A 99 13.87 1.61 3.64
C ARG A 99 13.50 2.86 2.83
N THR A 100 14.52 3.58 2.34
CA THR A 100 14.34 4.79 1.55
C THR A 100 13.75 4.51 0.17
N ARG A 101 13.06 5.51 -0.39
CA ARG A 101 12.49 5.47 -1.76
C ARG A 101 13.56 5.64 -2.82
N PRO A 102 13.48 4.92 -3.95
CA PRO A 102 14.38 5.15 -5.06
C PRO A 102 14.14 6.55 -5.64
N THR A 103 15.22 7.25 -5.99
CA THR A 103 15.19 8.63 -6.49
C THR A 103 14.47 8.78 -7.82
N TYR A 104 14.37 7.71 -8.63
CA TYR A 104 13.68 7.74 -9.92
C TYR A 104 12.15 7.70 -9.80
N ALA A 105 11.59 7.42 -8.62
CA ALA A 105 10.14 7.28 -8.39
C ALA A 105 9.68 8.07 -7.16
N SER A 106 10.17 9.30 -6.99
CA SER A 106 9.73 10.20 -5.92
C SER A 106 8.25 10.56 -6.09
N GLN A 107 7.44 10.30 -5.06
CA GLN A 107 6.03 10.69 -5.00
C GLN A 107 5.83 12.07 -4.35
N SER A 108 4.60 12.55 -4.39
CA SER A 108 4.11 13.78 -3.74
C SER A 108 4.52 13.84 -2.25
N THR A 109 4.68 15.05 -1.72
CA THR A 109 4.95 15.33 -0.30
C THR A 109 3.74 15.17 0.61
N PHE A 110 2.55 14.96 0.05
CA PHE A 110 1.32 14.72 0.81
C PHE A 110 1.11 13.21 1.01
N TYR A 111 0.98 12.81 2.27
CA TYR A 111 0.87 11.41 2.68
C TYR A 111 -0.35 11.24 3.61
N ALA A 112 -1.15 10.20 3.39
CA ALA A 112 -2.33 9.93 4.20
C ALA A 112 -1.96 9.24 5.52
N LEU A 113 -0.92 8.40 5.50
CA LEU A 113 -0.41 7.65 6.63
C LEU A 113 1.03 8.04 7.01
N PRO A 114 1.37 8.01 8.31
CA PRO A 114 2.74 8.20 8.75
C PRO A 114 3.64 7.09 8.20
N GLY A 115 4.80 7.48 7.67
CA GLY A 115 5.79 6.54 7.15
C GLY A 115 5.65 6.19 5.67
N GLU A 116 4.75 6.83 4.93
CA GLU A 116 4.67 6.65 3.47
C GLU A 116 5.92 7.10 2.70
N TRP A 117 6.79 7.90 3.32
CA TRP A 117 8.12 8.21 2.79
C TRP A 117 9.06 6.98 2.76
N TRP A 118 8.73 5.89 3.47
CA TRP A 118 9.42 4.60 3.36
C TRP A 118 8.78 3.70 2.30
N THR A 119 9.63 2.90 1.65
CA THR A 119 9.25 2.06 0.50
C THR A 119 8.74 0.69 0.90
N PHE A 120 9.26 0.16 2.01
CA PHE A 120 9.05 -1.24 2.37
C PHE A 120 8.34 -1.36 3.73
N PRO A 121 7.27 -2.17 3.79
CA PRO A 121 6.56 -2.82 2.68
C PRO A 121 5.76 -1.84 1.81
N SER A 122 5.34 -2.27 0.63
CA SER A 122 4.39 -1.52 -0.21
C SER A 122 2.98 -1.67 0.35
N GLY A 123 2.39 -0.58 0.85
CA GLY A 123 1.03 -0.57 1.40
C GLY A 123 -0.04 -0.98 0.40
N HIS A 124 0.07 -0.48 -0.83
CA HIS A 124 -0.84 -0.82 -1.92
C HIS A 124 -0.80 -2.32 -2.23
N ALA A 125 0.40 -2.90 -2.35
CA ALA A 125 0.55 -4.32 -2.63
C ALA A 125 0.06 -5.19 -1.46
N MET A 126 0.36 -4.78 -0.22
CA MET A 126 -0.05 -5.51 0.98
C MET A 126 -1.57 -5.53 1.13
N ARG A 127 -2.23 -4.37 0.99
CA ARG A 127 -3.70 -4.28 1.02
C ARG A 127 -4.34 -5.04 -0.14
N ALA A 128 -3.84 -4.86 -1.37
CA ALA A 128 -4.38 -5.58 -2.53
C ALA A 128 -4.29 -7.10 -2.33
N ALA A 129 -3.14 -7.61 -1.87
CA ALA A 129 -2.96 -9.04 -1.59
C ALA A 129 -3.88 -9.53 -0.47
N PHE A 130 -3.97 -8.78 0.63
CA PHE A 130 -4.80 -9.15 1.77
C PHE A 130 -6.31 -9.12 1.44
N LEU A 131 -6.78 -8.05 0.79
CA LEU A 131 -8.18 -7.94 0.35
C LEU A 131 -8.54 -9.00 -0.69
N SER A 132 -7.64 -9.29 -1.63
CA SER A 132 -7.86 -10.35 -2.63
C SER A 132 -7.93 -11.75 -2.00
N TRP A 133 -7.30 -11.97 -0.85
CA TRP A 133 -7.40 -13.23 -0.11
C TRP A 133 -8.65 -13.29 0.78
N ARG A 134 -9.10 -12.14 1.28
CA ARG A 134 -10.22 -12.01 2.22
C ARG A 134 -11.60 -12.07 1.56
N LEU A 135 -11.72 -11.52 0.34
CA LEU A 135 -12.94 -11.46 -0.47
C LEU A 135 -13.08 -12.71 -1.34
#